data_AF-A0AAW2JD17-F1
#
_entry.id   AF-A0AAW2JD17-F1
#
_cell.length_a   1.000
_cell.length_b   1.000
_cell.length_c   1.000
_cell.angle_alpha   90.00
_cell.angle_beta   90.00
_cell.angle_gamma   90.00
#
_symmetry.space_group_name_H-M   'P 1'
#
loop_
_entity.id
_entity.type
_entity.pdbx_description
1 polymer ?
#
loop_
_entity_poly.entity_id
_entity_poly.type
_entity_poly.pdbx_seq_one_letter_code
_entity_poly.pdbx_strand_id
1 'polypeptide(L)'
;MQNNYLSKVDGDSLLVVNELLGLYEVKKPELLPYHNYPKRPMGWLGDVELEHLPRKDNKQADALAKLASTLSMTDKEARIPICKSWVIPPIFSDDEDDMLQEEENYVTEVFEVEEEDWRQPLVDYLKYGKLPNDLRWRTDTRGEQLVSSITKARSIDDHLMDFSYAA
;
A
#
# COMPACT_ATOMS: atom_id res chain seq x y z
N MET A 1 -32.50 -4.98 -26.00
CA MET A 1 -32.62 -4.64 -24.58
C MET A 1 -31.38 -5.20 -23.91
N GLN A 2 -30.39 -4.36 -23.59
CA GLN A 2 -29.30 -4.79 -22.70
C GLN A 2 -29.90 -4.94 -21.31
N ASN A 3 -29.79 -6.11 -20.71
CA ASN A 3 -30.11 -6.29 -19.30
C ASN A 3 -28.99 -5.60 -18.51
N ASN A 4 -29.29 -4.46 -17.89
CA ASN A 4 -28.35 -3.77 -17.02
C ASN A 4 -28.28 -4.53 -15.69
N TYR A 5 -27.37 -5.50 -15.61
CA TYR A 5 -27.02 -6.12 -14.34
C TYR A 5 -25.99 -5.23 -13.64
N LEU A 6 -26.32 -4.77 -12.44
CA LEU A 6 -25.37 -4.09 -11.57
C LEU A 6 -24.30 -5.11 -11.12
N SER A 7 -23.05 -4.85 -11.47
CA SER A 7 -21.91 -5.67 -11.07
C SER A 7 -21.29 -5.09 -9.80
N LYS A 8 -21.34 -5.83 -8.69
CA LYS A 8 -20.68 -5.44 -7.45
C LYS A 8 -19.23 -5.93 -7.42
N VAL A 9 -18.30 -5.03 -7.13
CA VAL A 9 -16.87 -5.29 -7.00
C VAL A 9 -16.43 -4.88 -5.59
N ASP A 10 -15.83 -5.81 -4.87
CA ASP A 10 -15.36 -5.60 -3.50
C ASP A 10 -13.83 -5.66 -3.45
N GLY A 11 -13.20 -4.65 -2.85
CA GLY A 11 -11.75 -4.58 -2.66
C GLY A 11 -11.38 -4.20 -1.23
N ASP A 12 -10.29 -4.74 -0.70
CA ASP A 12 -9.83 -4.46 0.67
C ASP A 12 -8.75 -3.38 0.77
N SER A 13 -8.30 -2.87 -0.38
CA SER A 13 -7.43 -1.70 -0.45
C SER A 13 -8.29 -0.45 -0.52
N LEU A 14 -8.51 0.19 0.64
CA LEU A 14 -9.25 1.45 0.74
C LEU A 14 -8.68 2.54 -0.19
N LEU A 15 -7.36 2.57 -0.34
CA LEU A 15 -6.69 3.50 -1.27
C LEU A 15 -7.15 3.26 -2.71
N VAL A 16 -7.02 2.04 -3.21
CA VAL A 16 -7.35 1.70 -4.60
C VAL A 16 -8.84 1.90 -4.87
N VAL A 17 -9.70 1.52 -3.92
CA VAL A 17 -11.15 1.74 -4.03
C VAL A 17 -11.47 3.22 -4.17
N ASN A 18 -10.91 4.07 -3.30
CA ASN A 18 -11.18 5.50 -3.33
C ASN A 18 -10.56 6.20 -4.53
N GLU A 19 -9.40 5.75 -5.00
CA GLU A 19 -8.81 6.23 -6.26
C GLU A 19 -9.75 5.92 -7.43
N LEU A 20 -10.23 4.68 -7.57
CA LEU A 20 -11.14 4.28 -8.65
C LEU A 20 -12.51 4.94 -8.59
N LEU A 21 -13.00 5.30 -7.40
CA LEU A 21 -14.21 6.09 -7.21
C LEU A 21 -14.01 7.59 -7.52
N GLY A 22 -12.78 8.04 -7.80
CA GLY A 22 -12.45 9.45 -8.01
C GLY A 22 -12.48 10.29 -6.72
N LEU A 23 -12.51 9.64 -5.55
CA LEU A 23 -12.46 10.32 -4.25
C LEU A 23 -11.04 10.76 -3.92
N TYR A 24 -10.04 9.97 -4.34
CA TYR A 24 -8.62 10.24 -4.14
C TYR A 24 -7.88 10.40 -5.47
N GLU A 25 -6.89 11.28 -5.47
CA GLU A 25 -6.01 11.50 -6.61
C GLU A 25 -4.78 10.60 -6.55
N VAL A 26 -4.39 10.04 -7.71
CA VAL A 26 -3.18 9.24 -7.84
C VAL A 26 -1.96 10.16 -7.95
N LYS A 27 -1.17 10.24 -6.87
CA LYS A 27 -0.02 11.14 -6.75
C LYS A 27 1.20 10.79 -7.61
N LYS A 28 1.32 9.54 -8.03
CA LYS A 28 2.51 9.01 -8.70
C LYS A 28 2.19 8.73 -10.16
N PRO A 29 2.88 9.37 -11.12
CA PRO A 29 2.60 9.15 -12.53
C PRO A 29 2.84 7.70 -12.97
N GLU A 30 3.78 7.01 -12.33
CA GLU A 30 4.06 5.58 -12.55
C GLU A 30 2.85 4.66 -12.23
N LEU A 31 1.91 5.12 -11.41
CA LEU A 31 0.71 4.37 -11.03
C LEU A 31 -0.49 4.66 -11.96
N LEU A 32 -0.41 5.69 -12.80
CA LEU A 32 -1.50 6.04 -13.73
C LEU A 32 -1.90 4.89 -14.66
N PRO A 33 -0.98 4.10 -15.25
CA PRO A 33 -1.36 2.94 -16.07
C PRO A 33 -2.20 1.93 -15.29
N TYR A 34 -1.85 1.67 -14.02
CA TYR A 34 -2.56 0.73 -13.15
C TYR A 34 -3.91 1.27 -12.68
N HIS A 35 -4.02 2.58 -12.49
CA HIS A 35 -5.27 3.24 -12.13
C HIS A 35 -6.26 3.30 -13.30
N ASN A 36 -5.77 3.54 -14.52
CA ASN A 36 -6.61 3.64 -15.71
C ASN A 36 -7.01 2.27 -16.28
N TYR A 37 -6.17 1.26 -16.13
CA TYR A 37 -6.44 -0.08 -16.62
C TYR A 37 -7.79 -0.68 -16.18
N PRO A 38 -8.17 -0.72 -14.89
CA PRO A 38 -9.44 -1.28 -14.45
C PRO A 38 -10.66 -0.50 -14.95
N LYS A 39 -10.52 0.76 -15.40
CA LYS A 39 -11.62 1.52 -16.00
C LYS A 39 -12.13 0.88 -17.30
N ARG A 40 -11.26 0.21 -18.06
CA ARG A 40 -11.62 -0.50 -19.30
C ARG A 40 -12.60 -1.66 -19.07
N PRO A 41 -12.30 -2.67 -18.23
CA PRO A 41 -13.25 -3.75 -17.95
C PRO A 41 -14.48 -3.26 -17.17
N MET A 42 -14.38 -2.20 -16.37
CA MET A 42 -15.56 -1.57 -15.75
C MET A 42 -16.52 -1.04 -16.82
N GLY A 43 -16.00 -0.38 -17.87
CA GLY A 43 -16.81 0.04 -19.02
C GLY A 43 -17.49 -1.10 -19.79
N TRP A 44 -16.85 -2.28 -19.86
CA TRP A 44 -17.46 -3.47 -20.49
C TRP A 44 -18.53 -4.14 -19.63
N LEU A 45 -18.37 -4.11 -18.31
CA LEU A 45 -19.33 -4.67 -17.34
C LEU A 45 -20.60 -3.82 -17.22
N GLY A 46 -20.56 -2.56 -17.64
CA GLY A 46 -21.68 -1.62 -17.57
C GLY A 46 -21.74 -0.93 -16.20
N ASP A 47 -22.88 -1.03 -15.52
CA ASP A 47 -23.04 -0.44 -14.19
C ASP A 47 -22.22 -1.25 -13.16
N VAL A 48 -21.20 -0.62 -12.58
CA VAL A 48 -20.32 -1.21 -11.57
C VAL A 48 -20.46 -0.44 -10.24
N GLU A 49 -20.70 -1.18 -9.16
CA GLU A 49 -20.65 -0.66 -7.79
C GLU A 49 -19.36 -1.16 -7.14
N LEU A 50 -18.48 -0.23 -6.76
CA LEU A 50 -17.21 -0.53 -6.10
C LEU A 50 -17.29 -0.20 -4.61
N GLU A 51 -17.05 -1.17 -3.74
CA GLU A 51 -17.10 -1.00 -2.29
C GLU A 51 -15.81 -1.49 -1.62
N HIS A 52 -15.42 -0.82 -0.54
CA HIS A 52 -14.34 -1.28 0.31
C HIS A 52 -14.83 -2.36 1.28
N LEU A 53 -14.21 -3.54 1.21
CA LEU A 53 -14.48 -4.67 2.09
C LEU A 53 -13.32 -4.86 3.06
N PRO A 54 -13.54 -4.84 4.40
CA PRO A 54 -12.47 -5.08 5.36
C PRO A 54 -11.72 -6.38 5.08
N ARG A 55 -10.40 -6.38 5.26
CA ARG A 55 -9.51 -7.54 5.03
C ARG A 55 -9.99 -8.84 5.70
N LYS A 56 -10.59 -8.74 6.88
CA LYS A 56 -11.17 -9.89 7.62
C LYS A 56 -12.30 -10.59 6.85
N ASP A 57 -12.97 -9.89 5.95
CA ASP A 57 -14.11 -10.35 5.17
C ASP A 57 -13.69 -10.73 3.73
N ASN A 58 -12.56 -10.22 3.24
CA ASN A 58 -11.98 -10.57 1.92
C ASN A 58 -11.15 -11.88 1.90
N LYS A 59 -11.52 -12.87 2.73
CA LYS A 59 -10.69 -14.06 3.01
C LYS A 59 -10.33 -14.90 1.78
N GLN A 60 -11.20 -14.94 0.78
CA GLN A 60 -11.00 -15.74 -0.41
C GLN A 60 -9.94 -15.13 -1.34
N ALA A 61 -10.06 -13.83 -1.66
CA ALA A 61 -9.06 -13.14 -2.48
C ALA A 61 -7.70 -13.12 -1.77
N ASP A 62 -7.70 -12.94 -0.45
CA ASP A 62 -6.54 -13.08 0.42
C ASP A 62 -5.80 -14.41 0.26
N ALA A 63 -6.55 -15.51 0.35
CA ALA A 63 -5.99 -16.85 0.27
C ALA A 63 -5.37 -17.10 -1.10
N LEU A 64 -6.03 -16.63 -2.16
CA LEU A 64 -5.53 -16.73 -3.53
C LEU A 64 -4.27 -15.88 -3.75
N ALA A 65 -4.25 -14.64 -3.27
CA ALA A 65 -3.07 -13.77 -3.37
C ALA A 65 -1.87 -14.37 -2.62
N LYS A 66 -2.08 -14.93 -1.43
CA LYS A 66 -1.04 -15.64 -0.67
C LYS A 66 -0.56 -16.89 -1.40
N LEU A 67 -1.46 -17.66 -2.01
CA LEU A 67 -1.10 -18.81 -2.83
C LEU A 67 -0.26 -18.40 -4.04
N ALA A 68 -0.66 -17.34 -4.76
CA ALA A 68 0.11 -16.82 -5.88
C ALA A 68 1.52 -16.37 -5.45
N SER A 69 1.62 -15.62 -4.35
CA SER A 69 2.90 -15.14 -3.81
C SER A 69 3.81 -16.27 -3.35
N THR A 70 3.25 -17.32 -2.72
CA THR A 70 4.06 -18.48 -2.30
C THR A 70 4.59 -19.26 -3.50
N LEU A 71 3.79 -19.40 -4.55
CA LEU A 71 4.22 -20.07 -5.79
C LEU A 71 5.25 -19.26 -6.58
N SER A 72 5.15 -17.92 -6.59
CA SER A 72 6.15 -17.08 -7.25
C SER A 72 7.52 -17.09 -6.55
N MET A 73 7.57 -17.49 -5.28
CA MET A 73 8.81 -17.60 -4.50
C MET A 73 9.46 -18.98 -4.58
N THR A 74 8.76 -20.00 -5.10
CA THR A 74 9.35 -21.33 -5.25
C THR A 74 10.07 -21.45 -6.59
N ASP A 75 11.31 -21.91 -6.54
CA ASP A 75 12.12 -22.22 -7.74
C ASP A 75 11.62 -23.48 -8.50
N LYS A 76 10.47 -24.02 -8.09
CA LYS A 76 9.85 -25.21 -8.65
C LYS A 76 8.67 -24.78 -9.52
N GLU A 77 8.63 -25.31 -10.74
CA GLU A 77 7.53 -25.06 -11.66
C GLU A 77 6.24 -25.70 -11.15
N ALA A 78 5.32 -24.88 -10.64
CA ALA A 78 4.01 -25.31 -10.17
C ALA A 78 2.99 -25.24 -11.32
N ARG A 79 2.42 -26.39 -11.69
CA ARG A 79 1.38 -26.48 -12.73
C ARG A 79 0.01 -26.49 -12.08
N ILE A 80 -0.71 -25.37 -12.16
CA ILE A 80 -2.07 -25.25 -11.61
C ILE A 80 -3.08 -25.38 -12.76
N PRO A 81 -3.95 -26.40 -12.77
CA PRO A 81 -5.02 -26.48 -13.75
C PRO A 81 -6.07 -25.39 -13.46
N ILE A 82 -6.29 -24.50 -14.43
CA ILE A 82 -7.28 -23.43 -14.34
C ILE A 82 -8.58 -23.91 -14.99
N CYS A 83 -9.64 -24.10 -14.21
CA CYS A 83 -10.92 -24.62 -14.72
C CYS A 83 -11.78 -23.55 -15.43
N LYS A 84 -11.58 -22.26 -15.12
CA LYS A 84 -12.27 -21.13 -15.75
C LYS A 84 -11.30 -19.96 -15.84
N SER A 85 -11.09 -19.44 -17.05
CA SER A 85 -10.19 -18.33 -17.30
C SER A 85 -10.94 -17.23 -18.02
N TRP A 86 -10.96 -16.04 -17.43
CA TRP A 86 -11.36 -14.79 -18.07
C TRP A 86 -10.12 -13.90 -18.03
N VAL A 87 -9.35 -13.89 -19.11
CA VAL A 87 -8.09 -13.13 -19.18
C VAL A 87 -8.41 -11.75 -19.70
N ILE A 88 -8.21 -10.74 -18.86
CA ILE A 88 -8.17 -9.35 -19.30
C ILE A 88 -6.77 -9.13 -19.93
N PRO A 89 -6.68 -8.56 -21.16
CA PRO A 89 -5.40 -8.29 -21.80
C PRO A 89 -4.46 -7.53 -20.86
N PRO A 90 -3.17 -7.87 -20.78
CA PRO A 90 -2.25 -7.22 -19.83
C PRO A 90 -2.18 -5.71 -20.07
N ILE A 91 -1.84 -4.96 -19.00
CA ILE A 91 -1.78 -3.50 -18.96
C ILE A 91 -0.90 -2.91 -20.07
N PHE A 92 0.09 -3.67 -20.54
CA PHE A 92 1.13 -3.26 -21.49
C PHE A 92 1.06 -3.99 -22.84
N SER A 93 -0.13 -4.45 -23.28
CA SER A 93 -0.24 -4.86 -24.69
C SER A 93 -0.04 -3.63 -25.58
N ASP A 94 0.91 -3.70 -26.52
CA ASP A 94 1.45 -2.61 -27.37
C ASP A 94 0.44 -1.82 -28.24
N ASP A 95 -0.87 -2.01 -28.04
CA ASP A 95 -1.93 -1.26 -28.70
C ASP A 95 -2.18 0.07 -27.93
N GLU A 96 -1.23 1.00 -28.05
CA GLU A 96 -1.18 2.31 -27.37
C GLU A 96 -2.24 3.35 -27.84
N ASP A 97 -3.20 2.99 -28.70
CA ASP A 97 -3.91 4.00 -29.49
C ASP A 97 -5.22 4.55 -28.90
N ASP A 98 -5.69 4.08 -27.72
CA ASP A 98 -7.09 4.33 -27.32
C ASP A 98 -7.31 5.21 -26.07
N MET A 99 -6.27 5.80 -25.43
CA MET A 99 -6.45 6.56 -24.17
C MET A 99 -5.68 7.89 -24.03
N LEU A 100 -5.31 8.54 -25.15
CA LEU A 100 -4.81 9.91 -25.09
C LEU A 100 -5.97 10.90 -25.17
N GLN A 101 -6.60 11.20 -24.03
CA GLN A 101 -7.37 12.43 -23.79
C GLN A 101 -7.80 12.51 -22.31
N GLU A 102 -6.87 12.85 -21.44
CA GLU A 102 -7.17 13.66 -20.25
C GLU A 102 -5.85 14.28 -19.79
N GLU A 103 -5.59 15.43 -20.39
CA GLU A 103 -4.47 16.32 -20.09
C GLU A 103 -4.78 17.02 -18.75
N GLU A 104 -4.58 16.31 -17.63
CA GLU A 104 -4.57 16.96 -16.31
C GLU A 104 -3.17 17.44 -15.97
N ASN A 105 -3.03 18.75 -16.12
CA ASN A 105 -1.89 19.59 -15.83
C ASN A 105 -1.38 19.38 -14.39
N TYR A 106 -0.43 18.46 -14.20
CA TYR A 106 0.25 18.20 -12.94
C TYR A 106 1.14 19.40 -12.55
N VAL A 107 0.56 20.39 -11.87
CA VAL A 107 1.36 21.43 -11.20
C VAL A 107 2.04 20.78 -10.01
N THR A 108 3.27 20.31 -10.24
CA THR A 108 4.15 19.84 -9.17
C THR A 108 4.67 21.06 -8.41
N GLU A 109 4.03 21.40 -7.30
CA GLU A 109 4.59 22.34 -6.33
C GLU A 109 5.69 21.59 -5.54
N VAL A 110 6.93 21.78 -5.96
CA VAL A 110 8.12 21.26 -5.28
C VAL A 110 8.30 22.05 -3.99
N PHE A 111 7.89 21.48 -2.86
CA PHE A 111 8.34 21.95 -1.57
C PHE A 111 9.79 21.49 -1.37
N GLU A 112 10.72 22.43 -1.22
CA GLU A 112 12.05 22.15 -0.67
C GLU A 112 11.85 21.52 0.72
N VAL A 113 12.10 20.22 0.82
CA VAL A 113 12.23 19.54 2.11
C VAL A 113 13.64 19.85 2.60
N GLU A 114 13.74 20.65 3.66
CA GLU A 114 14.99 20.87 4.38
C GLU A 114 15.67 19.53 4.74
N GLU A 115 16.99 19.59 4.65
CA GLU A 115 17.98 18.55 4.36
C GLU A 115 18.27 17.56 5.51
N GLU A 116 17.41 17.43 6.52
CA GLU A 116 17.69 16.53 7.64
C GLU A 116 17.18 15.11 7.38
N ASP A 117 18.12 14.22 7.04
CA ASP A 117 17.93 12.77 7.01
C ASP A 117 17.26 12.31 8.32
N TRP A 118 15.98 11.96 8.21
CA TRP A 118 15.12 11.51 9.30
C TRP A 118 15.69 10.30 10.08
N ARG A 119 16.70 9.61 9.54
CA ARG A 119 17.37 8.48 10.19
C ARG A 119 18.45 8.92 11.18
N GLN A 120 18.97 10.14 11.10
CA GLN A 120 20.08 10.59 11.95
C GLN A 120 19.81 10.42 13.45
N PRO A 121 18.61 10.73 13.98
CA PRO A 121 18.30 10.47 15.38
C PRO A 121 18.35 8.99 15.79
N LEU A 122 17.96 8.09 14.89
CA LEU A 122 18.01 6.64 15.13
C LEU A 122 19.47 6.15 15.08
N VAL A 123 20.25 6.65 14.13
CA VAL A 123 21.68 6.36 14.03
C VAL A 123 22.43 6.84 15.27
N ASP A 124 22.12 8.05 15.76
CA ASP A 124 22.73 8.62 16.96
C ASP A 124 22.34 7.87 18.23
N TYR A 125 21.10 7.39 18.32
CA TYR A 125 20.69 6.53 19.42
C TYR A 125 21.43 5.19 19.41
N LEU A 126 21.46 4.51 18.26
CA LEU A 126 22.14 3.21 18.13
C LEU A 126 23.65 3.30 18.35
N LYS A 127 24.29 4.40 17.94
CA LYS A 127 25.74 4.58 18.06
C LYS A 127 26.18 5.23 19.37
N TYR A 128 25.41 6.18 19.89
CA TYR A 128 25.84 7.06 20.98
C TYR A 128 24.87 7.10 22.17
N GLY A 129 23.72 6.41 22.11
CA GLY A 129 22.71 6.40 23.17
C GLY A 129 22.02 7.75 23.38
N LYS A 130 22.14 8.68 22.42
CA LYS A 130 21.57 10.03 22.51
C LYS A 130 20.13 10.02 22.02
N LEU A 131 19.19 10.47 22.85
CA LEU A 131 17.82 10.73 22.39
C LEU A 131 17.77 12.07 21.65
N PRO A 132 17.01 12.18 20.55
CA PRO A 132 16.76 13.47 19.92
C PRO A 132 16.02 14.42 20.87
N ASN A 133 16.49 15.67 20.96
CA ASN A 133 15.91 16.71 21.82
C ASN A 133 14.68 17.39 21.21
N ASP A 134 14.49 17.29 19.89
CA ASP A 134 13.40 18.00 19.23
C ASP A 134 12.05 17.36 19.54
N LEU A 135 11.05 18.15 19.91
CA LEU A 135 9.71 17.65 20.23
C LEU A 135 8.84 17.48 18.96
N ARG A 136 9.31 17.95 17.80
CA ARG A 136 8.55 17.89 16.53
C ARG A 136 8.20 16.47 16.07
N TRP A 137 9.01 15.47 16.40
CA TRP A 137 8.68 14.07 16.06
C TRP A 137 7.62 13.47 16.99
N ARG A 138 7.25 14.12 18.11
CA ARG A 138 6.17 13.62 18.99
C ARG A 138 4.78 13.79 18.41
N THR A 139 4.60 14.59 17.36
CA THR A 139 3.27 14.92 16.84
C THR A 139 2.91 14.16 15.56
N ASP A 140 3.86 13.46 14.94
CA ASP A 140 3.55 12.47 13.90
C ASP A 140 3.35 11.11 14.58
N THR A 141 2.23 10.45 14.25
CA THR A 141 1.89 9.06 14.64
C THR A 141 3.07 8.09 14.55
N ARG A 142 3.95 8.28 13.55
CA ARG A 142 5.14 7.45 13.36
C ARG A 142 6.22 7.71 14.41
N GLY A 143 6.41 8.96 14.81
CA GLY A 143 7.35 9.33 15.86
C GLY A 143 6.84 9.00 17.26
N GLU A 144 5.53 9.11 17.51
CA GLU A 144 4.91 8.63 18.77
C GLU A 144 5.16 7.13 19.00
N GLN A 145 4.96 6.29 17.98
CA GLN A 145 5.24 4.85 18.05
C GLN A 145 6.71 4.56 18.30
N LEU A 146 7.60 5.31 17.64
CA LEU A 146 9.05 5.14 17.78
C LEU A 146 9.50 5.43 19.21
N VAL A 147 8.88 6.42 19.86
CA VAL A 147 9.29 6.88 21.19
C VAL A 147 8.67 6.05 22.28
N SER A 148 7.45 5.57 22.07
CA SER A 148 6.88 4.50 22.87
C SER A 148 7.80 3.26 22.83
N SER A 149 8.31 2.89 21.65
CA SER A 149 9.22 1.74 21.49
C SER A 149 10.58 1.95 22.18
N ILE A 150 11.18 3.14 22.05
CA ILE A 150 12.46 3.49 22.71
C ILE A 150 12.30 3.56 24.24
N THR A 151 11.22 4.18 24.73
CA THR A 151 10.97 4.29 26.18
C THR A 151 10.72 2.91 26.79
N LYS A 152 10.04 2.02 26.06
CA LYS A 152 9.82 0.64 26.49
C LYS A 152 11.11 -0.18 26.51
N ALA A 153 12.01 0.01 25.53
CA ALA A 153 13.33 -0.63 25.54
C ALA A 153 14.15 -0.20 26.77
N ARG A 154 14.17 1.09 27.10
CA ARG A 154 14.84 1.60 28.31
C ARG A 154 14.27 1.00 29.60
N SER A 155 12.94 0.91 29.71
CA SER A 155 12.30 0.29 30.89
C SER A 155 12.68 -1.19 31.07
N ILE A 156 13.02 -1.90 29.99
CA ILE A 156 13.47 -3.29 30.04
C ILE A 156 14.93 -3.36 30.49
N ASP A 157 15.80 -2.49 29.95
CA ASP A 157 17.21 -2.44 30.33
C ASP A 157 17.39 -2.00 31.79
N ASP A 158 16.62 -1.02 32.26
CA ASP A 158 16.61 -0.60 33.67
C ASP A 158 16.13 -1.74 34.59
N HIS A 159 15.13 -2.53 34.16
CA HIS A 159 14.68 -3.71 34.92
C HIS A 159 15.71 -4.84 34.95
N LEU A 160 16.47 -5.04 33.88
CA LEU A 160 17.54 -6.05 33.82
C LEU A 160 18.75 -5.67 34.70
N MET A 161 18.99 -4.38 34.93
CA MET A 161 20.03 -3.92 35.85
C MET A 161 19.69 -4.23 37.32
N ASP A 162 18.43 -4.10 37.73
CA ASP A 162 17.99 -4.37 39.12
C ASP A 162 18.08 -5.86 39.51
N PHE A 163 17.92 -6.79 38.56
CA PHE A 163 18.06 -8.22 38.83
C PHE A 163 19.52 -8.71 38.86
N SER A 164 20.49 -7.88 38.48
CA SER A 164 21.92 -8.25 38.45
C SER A 164 22.68 -7.97 39.77
N TYR A 165 22.08 -7.19 40.69
CA TYR A 165 22.76 -6.75 41.93
C TYR A 165 22.23 -7.41 43.22
N ALA A 166 21.35 -8.40 43.13
CA ALA A 166 20.91 -9.22 44.26
C ALA A 166 21.57 -10.60 44.21
N ALA A 167 22.86 -10.67 44.53
CA ALA A 167 23.59 -11.90 44.84
C ALA A 167 24.49 -11.68 46.06
#